data_AF-A0A943BJN5-F1
#
_entry.id   AF-A0A943BJN5-F1
#
_cell.length_a   1.000
_cell.length_b   1.000
_cell.length_c   1.000
_cell.angle_alpha   90.00
_cell.angle_beta   90.00
_cell.angle_gamma   90.00
#
_symmetry.space_group_name_H-M   'P 1'
#
loop_
_entity.id
_entity.type
_entity.pdbx_description
1 polymer ?
#
loop_
_entity_poly.entity_id
_entity_poly.type
_entity_poly.pdbx_seq_one_letter_code
_entity_poly.pdbx_strand_id
1 'polypeptide(L)'
;MHLIKDENGNVMPHTHGDAHTHQHEHNGEVHTHGCEHNHTCGSNCQNSGDCKNETVALLSYMLDHNEHHAAELDQMADNLAKLGMDTAAKQIKEAVSEFQKGNLRLGLALTTVKEELKEA
;
A
#
# COMPACT_ATOMS: atom_id res chain seq x y z
N MET A 1 -6.58 -6.81 -17.52
CA MET A 1 -7.82 -6.08 -17.17
C MET A 1 -8.96 -7.08 -17.25
N HIS A 2 -9.42 -7.61 -16.10
CA HIS A 2 -10.53 -8.58 -16.07
C HIS A 2 -11.85 -7.80 -16.12
N LEU A 3 -12.61 -7.95 -17.21
CA LEU A 3 -13.89 -7.25 -17.41
C LEU A 3 -15.01 -8.10 -16.80
N ILE A 4 -15.59 -7.66 -15.69
CA ILE A 4 -16.79 -8.28 -15.09
C ILE A 4 -18.02 -7.63 -15.72
N LYS A 5 -18.93 -8.46 -16.23
CA LYS A 5 -20.19 -8.04 -16.85
C LYS A 5 -21.35 -8.48 -15.95
N ASP A 6 -22.41 -7.69 -15.88
CA ASP A 6 -23.65 -8.11 -15.24
C ASP A 6 -24.41 -9.15 -16.07
N GLU A 7 -25.50 -9.66 -15.50
CA GLU A 7 -26.42 -10.62 -16.12
C GLU A 7 -27.08 -10.12 -17.42
N ASN A 8 -27.00 -8.81 -17.69
CA ASN A 8 -27.52 -8.17 -18.90
C ASN A 8 -26.40 -7.81 -19.89
N GLY A 9 -25.17 -8.24 -19.64
CA GLY A 9 -24.03 -8.03 -20.52
C GLY A 9 -23.47 -6.61 -20.51
N ASN A 10 -23.95 -5.74 -19.61
CA ASN A 10 -23.40 -4.41 -19.42
C ASN A 10 -22.12 -4.48 -18.62
N VAL A 11 -21.15 -3.66 -19.02
CA VAL A 11 -19.90 -3.50 -18.27
C VAL A 11 -20.25 -2.67 -17.04
N MET A 12 -20.31 -3.29 -15.86
CA MET A 12 -20.48 -2.54 -14.63
C MET A 12 -19.20 -1.72 -14.40
N PRO A 13 -19.29 -0.38 -14.26
CA PRO A 13 -18.14 0.39 -13.84
C PRO A 13 -17.79 -0.03 -12.41
N HIS A 14 -16.59 -0.56 -12.19
CA HIS A 14 -16.06 -0.55 -10.84
C HIS A 14 -15.75 0.94 -10.52
N THR A 15 -16.51 1.53 -9.60
CA THR A 15 -16.26 2.89 -9.13
C THR A 15 -15.31 2.80 -7.95
N HIS A 16 -14.00 2.90 -8.18
CA HIS A 16 -13.06 3.24 -7.09
C HIS A 16 -12.98 4.76 -6.97
N GLY A 17 -14.06 5.34 -6.42
CA GLY A 17 -14.28 6.78 -6.36
C GLY A 17 -14.80 7.29 -5.02
N ASP A 18 -14.66 6.52 -3.93
CA ASP A 18 -14.95 7.01 -2.59
C ASP A 18 -13.77 6.65 -1.68
N ALA A 19 -13.15 7.68 -1.09
CA ALA A 19 -12.26 7.53 0.04
C ALA A 19 -13.04 6.82 1.16
N HIS A 20 -12.69 5.58 1.46
CA HIS A 20 -13.25 4.87 2.60
C HIS A 20 -12.19 4.85 3.70
N THR A 21 -12.54 5.45 4.83
CA THR A 21 -11.80 5.30 6.07
C THR A 21 -12.28 4.02 6.76
N HIS A 22 -11.38 3.09 7.01
CA HIS A 22 -11.69 1.95 7.88
C HIS A 22 -11.18 2.28 9.29
N GLN A 23 -12.10 2.29 10.25
CA GLN A 23 -11.83 2.51 11.66
C GLN A 23 -12.02 1.19 12.40
N HIS A 24 -10.95 0.67 12.99
CA HIS A 24 -11.01 -0.49 13.86
C HIS A 24 -10.22 -0.20 15.14
N GLU A 25 -10.77 -0.60 16.29
CA GLU A 25 -10.20 -0.35 17.61
C GLU A 25 -9.35 -1.56 18.01
N HIS A 26 -8.07 -1.32 18.29
CA HIS A 26 -7.17 -2.34 18.84
C HIS A 26 -6.55 -1.82 20.14
N ASN A 27 -6.72 -2.57 21.23
CA ASN A 27 -6.07 -2.29 22.52
C ASN A 27 -6.34 -0.88 23.12
N GLY A 28 -7.45 -0.24 22.74
CA GLY A 28 -7.80 1.11 23.18
C GLY A 28 -7.17 2.24 22.35
N GLU A 29 -6.42 1.89 21.30
CA GLU A 29 -5.93 2.84 20.30
C GLU A 29 -6.81 2.76 19.04
N VAL A 30 -7.30 3.93 18.62
CA VAL A 30 -8.08 4.07 17.38
C VAL A 30 -7.09 4.44 16.28
N HIS A 31 -6.90 3.52 15.34
CA HIS A 31 -6.10 3.76 14.15
C HIS A 31 -7.02 3.92 12.94
N THR A 32 -6.79 4.96 12.15
CA THR A 32 -7.59 5.30 10.96
C THR A 32 -6.74 5.13 9.71
N HIS A 33 -7.12 4.18 8.84
CA HIS A 33 -6.51 4.08 7.52
C HIS A 33 -7.38 4.85 6.53
N GLY A 34 -6.85 5.96 6.01
CA GLY A 34 -7.43 6.65 4.86
C GLY A 34 -6.90 6.03 3.57
N CYS A 35 -7.75 5.36 2.81
CA CYS A 35 -7.43 4.94 1.44
C CYS A 35 -8.10 5.88 0.44
N GLU A 36 -7.46 7.03 0.18
CA GLU A 36 -7.79 7.91 -0.94
C GLU A 36 -6.60 7.95 -1.88
N HIS A 37 -6.62 7.19 -2.99
CA HIS A 37 -5.57 7.28 -4.00
C HIS A 37 -6.13 7.03 -5.41
N ASN A 38 -6.71 8.08 -6.02
CA ASN A 38 -6.89 8.16 -7.47
C ASN A 38 -5.65 8.79 -8.10
N HIS A 39 -4.70 7.97 -8.54
CA HIS A 39 -3.55 8.42 -9.32
C HIS A 39 -3.69 7.94 -10.76
N THR A 40 -4.76 8.41 -11.42
CA THR A 40 -4.81 8.29 -12.87
C THR A 40 -3.81 9.29 -13.43
N CYS A 41 -2.75 8.81 -14.08
CA CYS A 41 -1.91 9.61 -14.99
C CYS A 41 -2.75 9.98 -16.23
N GLY A 42 -3.79 10.78 -15.99
CA GLY A 42 -4.86 11.10 -16.89
C GLY A 42 -4.48 12.33 -17.70
N SER A 43 -4.01 12.08 -18.92
CA SER A 43 -4.23 12.94 -20.08
C SER A 43 -3.51 14.28 -20.15
N ASN A 44 -2.69 14.70 -19.17
CA ASN A 44 -2.02 16.00 -19.26
C ASN A 44 -0.63 16.10 -18.58
N CYS A 45 0.28 15.13 -18.79
CA CYS A 45 1.71 15.31 -18.49
C CYS A 45 2.37 16.32 -19.47
N GLN A 46 1.92 17.57 -19.48
CA GLN A 46 2.49 18.67 -20.28
C GLN A 46 3.75 19.27 -19.62
N ASN A 47 3.94 19.07 -18.32
CA ASN A 47 5.17 19.39 -17.59
C ASN A 47 5.84 18.10 -17.08
N SER A 48 6.96 17.71 -17.70
CA SER A 48 7.71 16.49 -17.36
C SER A 48 8.29 16.46 -15.94
N GLY A 49 8.29 17.58 -15.20
CA GLY A 49 8.77 17.65 -13.82
C GLY A 49 7.75 17.21 -12.77
N ASP A 50 6.47 17.50 -13.00
CA ASP A 50 5.41 17.25 -12.01
C ASP A 50 5.09 15.76 -11.90
N CYS A 51 4.98 15.05 -13.03
CA CYS A 51 4.73 13.60 -13.05
C CYS A 51 5.88 12.79 -12.39
N LYS A 52 7.11 13.30 -12.41
CA LYS A 52 8.27 12.65 -11.76
C LYS A 52 8.29 12.85 -10.24
N ASN A 53 7.98 14.07 -9.78
CA ASN A 53 7.86 14.36 -8.34
C ASN A 53 6.68 13.61 -7.71
N GLU A 54 5.57 13.49 -8.43
CA GLU A 54 4.42 12.69 -8.02
C GLU A 54 4.79 11.21 -7.84
N THR A 55 5.56 10.64 -8.78
CA THR A 55 6.03 9.25 -8.68
C THR A 55 6.92 9.04 -7.43
N VAL A 56 7.80 10.00 -7.12
CA VAL A 56 8.63 9.95 -5.90
C VAL A 56 7.77 10.06 -4.64
N ALA A 57 6.78 10.94 -4.63
CA ALA A 57 5.87 11.10 -3.50
C ALA A 57 5.07 9.82 -3.26
N LEU A 58 4.55 9.21 -4.33
CA LEU A 58 3.80 7.96 -4.26
C LEU A 58 4.68 6.80 -3.77
N LEU A 59 5.87 6.64 -4.31
CA LEU A 59 6.78 5.58 -3.88
C LEU A 59 7.23 5.77 -2.42
N SER A 60 7.42 7.01 -1.97
CA SER A 60 7.70 7.32 -0.56
C SER A 60 6.52 6.94 0.34
N TYR A 61 5.30 7.29 -0.05
CA TYR A 61 4.08 6.94 0.68
C TYR A 61 3.88 5.41 0.76
N MET A 62 4.04 4.70 -0.36
CA MET A 62 3.85 3.25 -0.39
C MET A 62 4.89 2.51 0.46
N LEU A 63 6.12 3.03 0.54
CA LEU A 63 7.15 2.49 1.44
C LEU A 63 6.74 2.67 2.91
N ASP A 64 6.38 3.89 3.32
CA ASP A 64 5.92 4.19 4.68
C ASP A 64 4.70 3.34 5.07
N HIS A 65 3.73 3.23 4.17
CA HIS A 65 2.54 2.41 4.36
C HIS A 65 2.89 0.92 4.55
N ASN A 66 3.81 0.38 3.75
CA ASN A 66 4.23 -1.02 3.89
C ASN A 66 5.01 -1.27 5.19
N GLU A 67 5.79 -0.29 5.68
CA GLU A 67 6.48 -0.40 6.97
C GLU A 67 5.49 -0.45 8.12
N HIS A 68 4.47 0.41 8.09
CA HIS A 68 3.39 0.39 9.08
C HIS A 68 2.59 -0.92 9.03
N HIS A 69 2.18 -1.34 7.83
CA HIS A 69 1.41 -2.57 7.65
C HIS A 69 2.18 -3.82 8.11
N ALA A 70 3.50 -3.86 7.89
CA ALA A 70 4.34 -4.94 8.41
C ALA A 70 4.37 -4.96 9.95
N ALA A 71 4.40 -3.80 10.61
CA ALA A 71 4.36 -3.71 12.07
C ALA A 71 3.00 -4.17 12.64
N GLU A 72 1.90 -3.80 12.00
CA GLU A 72 0.55 -4.25 12.40
C GLU A 72 0.38 -5.77 12.26
N LEU A 73 0.87 -6.33 11.15
CA LEU A 73 0.89 -7.78 10.95
C LEU A 73 1.74 -8.49 12.01
N ASP A 74 2.86 -7.90 12.42
CA ASP A 74 3.70 -8.44 13.48
C ASP A 74 2.96 -8.51 14.83
N GLN A 75 2.22 -7.45 15.17
CA GLN A 75 1.35 -7.42 16.35
C GLN A 75 0.20 -8.44 16.26
N MET A 76 -0.38 -8.60 15.07
CA MET A 76 -1.43 -9.60 14.83
C MET A 76 -0.89 -11.02 15.04
N ALA A 77 0.32 -11.31 14.56
CA ALA A 77 0.98 -12.59 14.78
C ALA A 77 1.17 -12.89 16.29
N ASP A 78 1.57 -11.90 17.08
CA ASP A 78 1.70 -12.05 18.53
C ASP A 78 0.35 -12.36 19.20
N ASN A 79 -0.74 -11.75 18.72
CA ASN A 79 -2.09 -12.04 19.22
C ASN A 79 -2.55 -13.46 18.84
N LEU A 80 -2.26 -13.92 17.63
CA LEU A 80 -2.56 -15.31 17.23
C LEU A 80 -1.78 -16.33 18.04
N ALA A 81 -0.51 -16.05 18.38
CA ALA A 81 0.29 -16.90 19.25
C ALA A 81 -0.34 -17.01 20.65
N LYS A 82 -0.82 -15.90 21.23
CA LYS A 82 -1.54 -15.91 22.53
C LYS A 82 -2.83 -16.73 22.50
N LEU A 83 -3.46 -16.86 21.33
CA LEU A 83 -4.65 -17.69 21.12
C LEU A 83 -4.32 -19.16 20.81
N GLY A 84 -3.05 -19.56 20.84
CA GLY A 84 -2.60 -20.93 20.54
C GLY A 84 -2.59 -21.27 19.05
N MET A 85 -2.65 -20.27 18.17
CA MET A 85 -2.63 -20.43 16.71
C MET A 85 -1.20 -20.28 16.15
N ASP A 86 -0.25 -21.02 16.71
CA ASP A 86 1.20 -20.85 16.46
C ASP A 86 1.58 -20.98 14.98
N THR A 87 0.96 -21.90 14.25
CA THR A 87 1.21 -22.08 12.81
C THR A 87 0.84 -20.84 12.02
N ALA A 88 -0.31 -20.23 12.32
CA ALA A 88 -0.77 -19.01 11.64
C ALA A 88 0.12 -17.82 12.02
N ALA A 89 0.43 -17.65 13.31
CA ALA A 89 1.35 -16.63 13.79
C ALA A 89 2.71 -16.70 13.08
N LYS A 90 3.26 -17.91 12.94
CA LYS A 90 4.53 -18.13 12.24
C LYS A 90 4.47 -17.73 10.76
N GLN A 91 3.41 -18.09 10.05
CA GLN A 91 3.24 -17.70 8.65
C GLN A 91 3.14 -16.18 8.48
N ILE A 92 2.47 -15.48 9.41
CA ILE A 92 2.43 -14.02 9.39
C ILE A 92 3.80 -13.41 9.67
N LYS A 93 4.56 -13.92 10.66
CA LYS A 93 5.95 -13.46 10.91
C LYS A 93 6.85 -13.66 9.69
N GLU A 94 6.69 -14.76 8.96
CA GLU A 94 7.40 -14.99 7.69
C GLU A 94 7.01 -13.95 6.63
N ALA A 95 5.72 -13.66 6.48
CA ALA A 95 5.24 -12.61 5.57
C ALA A 95 5.77 -11.22 5.95
N VAL A 96 5.80 -10.86 7.25
CA VAL A 96 6.39 -9.60 7.75
C VAL A 96 7.86 -9.50 7.35
N SER A 97 8.62 -10.59 7.47
CA SER A 97 10.03 -10.62 7.04
C SER A 97 10.18 -10.34 5.54
N GLU A 98 9.30 -10.91 4.71
CA GLU A 98 9.30 -10.65 3.26
C GLU A 98 8.88 -9.21 2.92
N PHE A 99 7.92 -8.62 3.65
CA PHE A 99 7.58 -7.20 3.52
C PHE A 99 8.78 -6.31 3.84
N GLN A 100 9.49 -6.56 4.94
CA GLN A 100 10.68 -5.80 5.32
C GLN A 100 11.79 -5.88 4.24
N LYS A 101 11.99 -7.06 3.65
CA LYS A 101 12.91 -7.22 2.51
C LYS A 101 12.44 -6.45 1.27
N GLY A 102 11.14 -6.47 1.00
CA GLY A 102 10.52 -5.66 -0.05
C GLY A 102 10.75 -4.17 0.17
N ASN A 103 10.55 -3.69 1.40
CA ASN A 103 10.72 -2.28 1.79
C ASN A 103 12.16 -1.80 1.60
N LEU A 104 13.16 -2.63 1.91
CA LEU A 104 14.56 -2.32 1.58
C LEU A 104 14.75 -2.08 0.08
N ARG A 105 14.17 -2.93 -0.78
CA ARG A 105 14.27 -2.75 -2.24
C ARG A 105 13.53 -1.51 -2.71
N LEU A 106 12.36 -1.22 -2.14
CA LEU A 106 11.60 0.00 -2.45
C LEU A 106 12.35 1.26 -2.02
N GLY A 107 13.02 1.24 -0.86
CA GLY A 107 13.87 2.34 -0.40
C GLY A 107 15.08 2.58 -1.30
N LEU A 108 15.71 1.51 -1.80
CA LEU A 108 16.76 1.63 -2.81
C LEU A 108 16.23 2.23 -4.11
N ALA A 109 15.10 1.73 -4.63
CA ALA A 109 14.48 2.27 -5.83
C ALA A 109 14.11 3.75 -5.67
N LEU A 110 13.57 4.14 -4.52
CA LEU A 110 13.25 5.52 -4.19
C LEU A 110 14.49 6.42 -4.19
N THR A 111 15.61 5.91 -3.67
CA THR A 111 16.89 6.62 -3.67
C THR A 111 17.41 6.81 -5.09
N THR A 112 17.41 5.74 -5.90
CA THR A 112 17.82 5.79 -7.32
C THR A 112 16.99 6.80 -8.10
N VAL A 113 15.67 6.78 -7.97
CA VAL A 113 14.81 7.77 -8.65
C VAL A 113 15.16 9.19 -8.20
N LYS A 114 15.35 9.44 -6.89
CA LYS A 114 15.73 10.76 -6.38
C LYS A 114 17.09 11.24 -6.89
N GLU A 115 18.05 10.34 -7.11
CA GLU A 115 19.36 10.67 -7.68
C GLU A 115 19.25 11.03 -9.17
N GLU A 116 18.56 10.19 -9.97
CA GLU A 116 18.33 10.45 -11.39
C GLU A 116 17.60 11.78 -11.64
N LEU A 117 16.70 12.20 -10.74
CA LEU A 117 16.02 13.50 -10.83
C LEU A 117 16.90 14.70 -10.50
N LYS A 118 17.96 14.53 -9.71
CA LYS A 118 18.91 15.61 -9.40
C LYS A 118 19.92 15.84 -10.52
N GLU A 119 20.20 14.79 -11.30
CA GLU A 119 21.15 14.81 -12.42
C GLU A 119 20.49 15.18 -13.76
N ALA A 120 19.15 15.25 -13.82
CA ALA A 120 18.35 15.62 -14.99
C ALA A 120 18.06 17.12 -15.09
#